data_AF-A0A1G9S0E9-F1
#
_entry.id   AF-A0A1G9S0E9-F1
#
_cell.length_a   1.000
_cell.length_b   1.000
_cell.length_c   1.000
_cell.angle_alpha   90.00
_cell.angle_beta   90.00
_cell.angle_gamma   90.00
#
_symmetry.space_group_name_H-M   'P 1'
#
loop_
_entity.id
_entity.type
_entity.pdbx_description
1 polymer ?
#
loop_
_entity_poly.entity_id
_entity_poly.type
_entity_poly.pdbx_seq_one_letter_code
_entity_poly.pdbx_strand_id
1 'polypeptide(L)'
;MIEKLEGALNIPLAYCNKVRLLACRLYQAGVEFIDRPFREMTENPGRTPNGDITRHPLVIDRPQAKSVAARIEYDAGVEIQKKTRLVFGNEGKLHAVYLRNGTAKLIDKAPEIKSLPPAGPAGGANIRPARGEAQGNLYLWILIFHSSLQDKVMQLIDGKAVAAHFKARIAEEVTQLKAESGKTPHLVAILVGNNGASETYVAHKVKACAELGFESTLVRFPDTVSEEELLRKVEEINANPDMDGLIVQLPLPKHINPDRIMETIAPAKDVDGFHPINIGRMAKGLPAYVSATPQGCLMLIEHYGIETAGKHCVVVGRSQIVGLPMSILMQRNTYPGNCTVTITHSKTANLAEICRQADILVGALGRPEFITADMVKEGAVVLDVGLERVADPSKKSGFSLKGDVKFDEVAPKTSYITPVPGGVGQMTIISLMQNTLLAAKGAIYAK
;
A
#
# COMPACT_ATOMS: atom_id res chain seq x y z
N MET A 1 17.26 -10.05 -10.71
CA MET A 1 16.33 -11.15 -10.38
C MET A 1 14.89 -10.78 -10.74
N ILE A 2 14.41 -9.60 -10.30
CA ILE A 2 13.08 -9.07 -10.63
C ILE A 2 12.92 -8.82 -12.14
N GLU A 3 13.88 -8.16 -12.79
CA GLU A 3 13.84 -7.91 -14.25
C GLU A 3 13.85 -9.20 -15.10
N LYS A 4 14.52 -10.26 -14.64
CA LYS A 4 14.50 -11.57 -15.32
C LYS A 4 13.13 -12.26 -15.23
N LEU A 5 12.41 -12.07 -14.12
CA LEU A 5 11.05 -12.59 -13.93
C LEU A 5 10.01 -11.79 -14.73
N GLU A 6 10.20 -10.48 -14.86
CA GLU A 6 9.37 -9.60 -15.70
C GLU A 6 9.45 -10.00 -17.18
N GLY A 7 10.65 -10.25 -17.69
CA GLY A 7 10.86 -10.72 -19.06
C GLY A 7 10.28 -12.10 -19.35
N ALA A 8 10.30 -13.02 -18.37
CA ALA A 8 9.82 -14.39 -18.55
C ALA A 8 8.29 -14.56 -18.39
N LEU A 9 7.63 -13.70 -17.60
CA LEU A 9 6.20 -13.82 -17.31
C LEU A 9 5.36 -12.78 -18.06
N ASN A 10 5.96 -11.67 -18.51
CA ASN A 10 5.30 -10.58 -19.23
C ASN A 10 3.97 -10.16 -18.54
N ILE A 11 4.05 -9.92 -17.22
CA ILE A 11 2.96 -9.47 -16.34
C ILE A 11 3.34 -8.06 -15.83
N PRO A 12 2.48 -7.03 -15.99
CA PRO A 12 2.76 -5.69 -15.46
C PRO A 12 2.93 -5.67 -13.93
N LEU A 13 3.82 -4.80 -13.45
CA LEU A 13 4.24 -4.64 -12.05
C LEU A 13 3.09 -4.50 -11.02
N ALA A 14 1.89 -4.12 -11.48
CA ALA A 14 0.71 -3.88 -10.65
C ALA A 14 -0.07 -5.13 -10.21
N TYR A 15 0.29 -6.34 -10.67
CA TYR A 15 -0.49 -7.56 -10.40
C TYR A 15 0.17 -8.52 -9.38
N CYS A 16 -0.39 -8.55 -8.16
CA CYS A 16 -0.32 -9.61 -7.14
C CYS A 16 1.03 -10.04 -6.53
N ASN A 17 1.33 -9.49 -5.34
CA ASN A 17 2.43 -9.92 -4.45
C ASN A 17 2.45 -11.43 -4.10
N LYS A 18 1.29 -12.12 -4.11
CA LYS A 18 1.21 -13.57 -3.79
C LYS A 18 1.73 -14.47 -4.90
N VAL A 19 1.44 -14.13 -6.16
CA VAL A 19 1.98 -14.85 -7.34
C VAL A 19 3.48 -14.62 -7.45
N ARG A 20 3.94 -13.41 -7.13
CA ARG A 20 5.35 -13.01 -7.08
C ARG A 20 6.15 -13.83 -6.05
N LEU A 21 5.61 -14.01 -4.84
CA LEU A 21 6.23 -14.80 -3.77
C LEU A 21 6.34 -16.29 -4.14
N LEU A 22 5.29 -16.85 -4.74
CA LEU A 22 5.29 -18.23 -5.22
C LEU A 22 6.29 -18.42 -6.37
N ALA A 23 6.30 -17.52 -7.36
CA ALA A 23 7.23 -17.56 -8.49
C ALA A 23 8.69 -17.42 -8.04
N CYS A 24 8.98 -16.52 -7.10
CA CYS A 24 10.32 -16.37 -6.53
C CYS A 24 10.78 -17.63 -5.78
N ARG A 25 9.89 -18.27 -5.00
CA ARG A 25 10.21 -19.52 -4.29
C ARG A 25 10.44 -20.69 -5.25
N LEU A 26 9.66 -20.77 -6.34
CA LEU A 26 9.85 -21.77 -7.39
C LEU A 26 11.17 -21.55 -8.14
N TYR A 27 11.53 -20.31 -8.48
CA TYR A 27 12.82 -19.98 -9.09
C TYR A 27 14.00 -20.33 -8.16
N GLN A 28 13.90 -20.00 -6.87
CA GLN A 28 14.91 -20.34 -5.86
C GLN A 28 15.05 -21.86 -5.64
N ALA A 29 13.99 -22.63 -5.91
CA ALA A 29 14.00 -24.08 -5.90
C ALA A 29 14.51 -24.70 -7.21
N GLY A 30 15.02 -23.91 -8.16
CA GLY A 30 15.59 -24.39 -9.43
C GLY A 30 14.56 -24.70 -10.52
N VAL A 31 13.31 -24.24 -10.38
CA VAL A 31 12.27 -24.44 -11.41
C VAL A 31 12.50 -23.48 -12.58
N GLU A 32 12.74 -24.03 -13.77
CA GLU A 32 12.82 -23.27 -15.02
C GLU A 32 11.44 -22.83 -15.50
N PHE A 33 11.32 -21.55 -15.89
CA PHE A 33 10.12 -20.98 -16.49
C PHE A 33 10.29 -20.96 -18.00
N ILE A 34 9.40 -21.65 -18.72
CA ILE A 34 9.41 -21.67 -20.19
C ILE A 34 8.28 -20.77 -20.69
N ASP A 35 8.62 -19.69 -21.38
CA ASP A 35 7.66 -18.86 -22.12
C ASP A 35 7.33 -19.52 -23.46
N ARG A 36 6.06 -19.86 -23.69
CA ARG A 36 5.58 -20.28 -25.02
C ARG A 36 4.25 -19.62 -25.35
N PRO A 37 4.10 -19.03 -26.56
CA PRO A 37 2.82 -18.51 -27.01
C PRO A 37 1.80 -19.64 -27.24
N PHE A 38 0.60 -19.46 -26.70
CA PHE A 38 -0.48 -20.47 -26.68
C PHE A 38 -0.98 -20.90 -28.08
N ARG A 39 -0.59 -20.21 -29.15
CA ARG A 39 -1.09 -20.43 -30.52
C ARG A 39 -0.35 -21.47 -31.35
N GLU A 40 0.84 -21.93 -30.94
CA GLU A 40 1.65 -22.84 -31.78
C GLU A 40 1.42 -24.35 -31.53
N MET A 41 0.45 -24.74 -30.70
CA MET A 41 0.17 -26.17 -30.41
C MET A 41 -1.10 -26.73 -31.08
N THR A 42 -1.77 -25.98 -31.97
CA THR A 42 -3.08 -26.38 -32.53
C THR A 42 -3.14 -26.62 -34.05
N GLU A 43 -2.02 -26.92 -34.71
CA GLU A 43 -2.01 -27.34 -36.14
C GLU A 43 -1.09 -28.58 -36.26
N ASN A 44 -1.42 -29.73 -36.87
CA ASN A 44 -2.51 -30.12 -37.77
C ASN A 44 -2.51 -31.69 -37.89
N PRO A 45 -3.19 -32.36 -38.85
CA PRO A 45 -4.45 -33.10 -38.69
C PRO A 45 -4.36 -34.61 -38.98
N GLY A 46 -5.32 -35.40 -38.50
CA GLY A 46 -5.49 -36.80 -38.90
C GLY A 46 -6.94 -37.25 -38.83
N ARG A 47 -7.67 -37.10 -39.95
CA ARG A 47 -8.99 -37.72 -40.15
C ARG A 47 -8.85 -39.25 -40.15
N THR A 48 -9.84 -39.94 -39.58
CA THR A 48 -10.18 -41.31 -40.00
C THR A 48 -11.66 -41.42 -40.35
N PRO A 49 -12.01 -42.29 -41.31
CA PRO A 49 -13.33 -42.35 -41.94
C PRO A 49 -14.30 -43.18 -41.10
N ASN A 50 -15.28 -42.53 -40.47
CA ASN A 50 -16.68 -42.97 -40.30
C ASN A 50 -17.36 -42.03 -39.29
N GLY A 51 -18.62 -41.69 -39.58
CA GLY A 51 -19.26 -40.42 -39.22
C GLY A 51 -19.72 -40.24 -37.77
N ASP A 52 -19.95 -38.95 -37.47
CA ASP A 52 -20.79 -38.31 -36.43
C ASP A 52 -20.49 -38.63 -34.95
N ILE A 53 -20.54 -37.73 -33.96
CA ILE A 53 -21.36 -36.52 -33.74
C ILE A 53 -20.55 -35.46 -32.98
N THR A 54 -20.78 -34.19 -33.33
CA THR A 54 -20.44 -32.94 -32.65
C THR A 54 -20.89 -32.87 -31.18
N ARG A 55 -19.98 -32.52 -30.27
CA ARG A 55 -20.32 -31.83 -29.02
C ARG A 55 -19.30 -30.73 -28.74
N HIS A 56 -19.69 -29.50 -29.06
CA HIS A 56 -19.03 -28.30 -28.54
C HIS A 56 -19.40 -28.10 -27.06
N PRO A 57 -18.43 -27.86 -26.17
CA PRO A 57 -18.67 -27.14 -24.94
C PRO A 57 -18.29 -25.67 -25.11
N LEU A 58 -19.27 -24.83 -24.84
CA LEU A 58 -19.24 -23.41 -24.52
C LEU A 58 -17.84 -22.82 -24.24
N VAL A 59 -17.41 -21.93 -25.13
CA VAL A 59 -16.30 -21.00 -24.89
C VAL A 59 -16.83 -19.89 -23.99
N ILE A 60 -16.33 -19.81 -22.74
CA ILE A 60 -16.38 -18.57 -21.96
C ILE A 60 -15.03 -17.90 -22.18
N ASP A 61 -15.07 -16.89 -23.03
CA ASP A 61 -13.95 -16.02 -23.34
C ASP A 61 -13.58 -15.21 -22.08
N ARG A 62 -12.45 -15.55 -21.45
CA ARG A 62 -11.74 -14.66 -20.54
C ARG A 62 -10.33 -14.48 -21.08
N PRO A 63 -10.04 -13.38 -21.78
CA PRO A 63 -8.69 -13.11 -22.24
C PRO A 63 -7.81 -12.89 -21.00
N GLN A 64 -6.66 -13.58 -20.95
CA GLN A 64 -5.57 -13.48 -19.95
C GLN A 64 -5.48 -14.53 -18.81
N ALA A 65 -5.90 -15.78 -19.02
CA ALA A 65 -5.35 -16.89 -18.23
C ALA A 65 -4.02 -17.36 -18.85
N LYS A 66 -2.87 -16.99 -18.28
CA LYS A 66 -1.57 -17.60 -18.63
C LYS A 66 -1.36 -18.86 -17.79
N SER A 67 -1.20 -20.01 -18.44
CA SER A 67 -0.80 -21.26 -17.79
C SER A 67 0.72 -21.30 -17.60
N VAL A 68 1.20 -21.61 -16.39
CA VAL A 68 2.62 -21.85 -16.10
C VAL A 68 2.83 -23.36 -15.96
N ALA A 69 3.76 -23.94 -16.71
CA ALA A 69 4.18 -25.33 -16.55
C ALA A 69 5.37 -25.38 -15.59
N ALA A 70 5.36 -26.30 -14.63
CA ALA A 70 6.48 -26.55 -13.72
C ALA A 70 6.85 -28.04 -13.73
N ARG A 71 8.15 -28.34 -13.67
CA ARG A 71 8.69 -29.70 -13.53
C ARG A 71 8.77 -30.04 -12.04
N ILE A 72 8.14 -31.15 -11.63
CA ILE A 72 8.23 -31.69 -10.26
C ILE A 72 8.74 -33.12 -10.40
N GLU A 73 9.91 -33.41 -9.85
CA GLU A 73 10.39 -34.79 -9.71
C GLU A 73 9.85 -35.38 -8.40
N TYR A 74 9.27 -36.57 -8.49
CA TYR A 74 8.61 -37.24 -7.38
C TYR A 74 9.21 -38.64 -7.23
N ASP A 75 9.71 -38.95 -6.04
CA ASP A 75 10.26 -40.25 -5.69
C ASP A 75 9.49 -40.83 -4.51
N ALA A 76 8.35 -41.46 -4.79
CA ALA A 76 7.60 -42.25 -3.81
C ALA A 76 6.47 -43.05 -4.46
N GLY A 77 6.74 -43.95 -5.42
CA GLY A 77 5.84 -45.07 -5.77
C GLY A 77 4.33 -44.78 -6.02
N VAL A 78 3.95 -43.54 -6.35
CA VAL A 78 2.56 -43.13 -6.62
C VAL A 78 2.42 -42.87 -8.12
N GLU A 79 1.64 -43.70 -8.79
CA GLU A 79 1.33 -43.56 -10.21
C GLU A 79 0.34 -42.39 -10.41
N ILE A 80 0.81 -41.27 -10.97
CA ILE A 80 -0.02 -40.08 -11.21
C ILE A 80 -0.83 -40.29 -12.50
N GLN A 81 -2.14 -40.47 -12.38
CA GLN A 81 -3.03 -40.62 -13.52
C GLN A 81 -3.42 -39.27 -14.13
N LYS A 82 -3.81 -39.30 -15.42
CA LYS A 82 -4.37 -38.14 -16.14
C LYS A 82 -5.57 -37.57 -15.36
N LYS A 83 -5.58 -36.26 -15.07
CA LYS A 83 -6.58 -35.50 -14.27
C LYS A 83 -6.47 -35.58 -12.73
N THR A 84 -5.30 -35.95 -12.18
CA THR A 84 -5.02 -35.83 -10.74
C THR A 84 -4.97 -34.35 -10.30
N ARG A 85 -5.57 -34.00 -9.15
CA ARG A 85 -5.45 -32.65 -8.55
C ARG A 85 -4.49 -32.67 -7.36
N LEU A 86 -3.57 -31.71 -7.34
CA LEU A 86 -2.61 -31.50 -6.24
C LEU A 86 -3.04 -30.26 -5.43
N VAL A 87 -2.99 -30.35 -4.10
CA VAL A 87 -3.31 -29.24 -3.20
C VAL A 87 -2.07 -28.89 -2.38
N PHE A 88 -1.62 -27.66 -2.49
CA PHE A 88 -0.50 -27.13 -1.71
C PHE A 88 -1.01 -26.22 -0.60
N GLY A 89 -0.44 -26.36 0.61
CA GLY A 89 -0.74 -25.49 1.76
C GLY A 89 -0.01 -24.14 1.69
N ASN A 90 -0.31 -23.25 2.63
CA ASN A 90 0.22 -21.88 2.70
C ASN A 90 1.76 -21.78 2.77
N GLU A 91 2.44 -22.88 3.11
CA GLU A 91 3.91 -22.98 3.16
C GLU A 91 4.54 -23.52 1.87
N GLY A 92 3.74 -23.90 0.86
CA GLY A 92 4.23 -24.54 -0.37
C GLY A 92 4.41 -26.06 -0.28
N LYS A 93 4.01 -26.69 0.84
CA LYS A 93 4.02 -28.15 1.01
C LYS A 93 2.80 -28.79 0.32
N LEU A 94 2.98 -29.95 -0.31
CA LEU A 94 1.88 -30.74 -0.88
C LEU A 94 1.09 -31.40 0.25
N HIS A 95 -0.18 -31.03 0.42
CA HIS A 95 -1.04 -31.52 1.51
C HIS A 95 -1.94 -32.70 1.07
N ALA A 96 -2.39 -32.72 -0.18
CA ALA A 96 -3.31 -33.75 -0.64
C ALA A 96 -3.19 -34.04 -2.13
N VAL A 97 -3.45 -35.30 -2.48
CA VAL A 97 -3.60 -35.78 -3.86
C VAL A 97 -5.01 -36.33 -4.03
N TYR A 98 -5.74 -35.82 -5.01
CA TYR A 98 -7.08 -36.31 -5.38
C TYR A 98 -7.02 -37.15 -6.65
N LEU A 99 -7.39 -38.42 -6.51
CA LEU A 99 -7.44 -39.38 -7.61
C LEU A 99 -8.77 -39.30 -8.37
N ARG A 100 -8.78 -39.81 -9.61
CA ARG A 100 -9.92 -39.72 -10.55
C ARG A 100 -11.23 -40.33 -10.02
N ASN A 101 -11.17 -41.25 -9.07
CA ASN A 101 -12.32 -41.89 -8.44
C ASN A 101 -12.93 -41.08 -7.27
N GLY A 102 -12.43 -39.87 -6.99
CA GLY A 102 -12.90 -39.03 -5.89
C GLY A 102 -12.32 -39.39 -4.52
N THR A 103 -11.41 -40.37 -4.42
CA THR A 103 -10.67 -40.60 -3.17
C THR A 103 -9.57 -39.55 -2.98
N ALA A 104 -9.58 -38.95 -1.80
CA ALA A 104 -8.52 -38.08 -1.31
C ALA A 104 -7.52 -38.92 -0.50
N LYS A 105 -6.23 -38.77 -0.77
CA LYS A 105 -5.17 -39.31 0.09
C LYS A 105 -4.41 -38.14 0.71
N LEU A 106 -4.50 -38.01 2.03
CA LEU A 106 -3.68 -37.08 2.82
C LEU A 106 -2.24 -37.61 2.83
N ILE A 107 -1.28 -36.73 2.56
CA ILE A 107 0.15 -37.06 2.66
C ILE A 107 0.66 -36.38 3.93
N ASP A 108 0.65 -37.11 5.05
CA ASP A 108 1.00 -36.57 6.37
C ASP A 108 2.50 -36.29 6.58
N LYS A 109 3.36 -36.70 5.64
CA LYS A 109 4.81 -36.41 5.69
C LYS A 109 5.32 -35.99 4.31
N ALA A 110 5.65 -34.71 4.16
CA ALA A 110 6.34 -34.19 2.98
C ALA A 110 7.79 -34.72 2.96
N PRO A 111 8.28 -35.35 1.88
CA PRO A 111 9.70 -35.69 1.75
C PRO A 111 10.54 -34.43 1.49
N GLU A 112 11.71 -34.34 2.13
CA GLU A 112 12.73 -33.31 1.89
C GLU A 112 13.44 -33.54 0.55
N ILE A 113 13.68 -32.46 -0.20
CA ILE A 113 14.45 -32.47 -1.45
C ILE A 113 15.94 -32.57 -1.11
N LYS A 114 16.58 -33.69 -1.44
CA LYS A 114 18.01 -33.94 -1.18
C LYS A 114 18.86 -33.86 -2.45
N SER A 115 19.34 -32.66 -2.77
CA SER A 115 20.49 -32.31 -3.65
C SER A 115 20.48 -32.71 -5.14
N LEU A 116 21.18 -31.92 -5.97
CA LEU A 116 21.38 -32.07 -7.42
C LEU A 116 22.77 -32.66 -7.77
N PRO A 117 22.90 -33.59 -8.74
CA PRO A 117 24.19 -33.93 -9.35
C PRO A 117 24.50 -33.08 -10.61
N PRO A 118 25.78 -32.97 -11.03
CA PRO A 118 26.24 -31.97 -11.99
C PRO A 118 26.02 -32.37 -13.46
N ALA A 119 26.02 -31.35 -14.31
CA ALA A 119 25.81 -31.45 -15.76
C ALA A 119 26.92 -32.22 -16.50
N GLY A 120 26.54 -33.06 -17.47
CA GLY A 120 27.42 -33.70 -18.44
C GLY A 120 26.68 -34.07 -19.74
N PRO A 121 27.36 -34.16 -20.90
CA PRO A 121 26.84 -33.66 -22.17
C PRO A 121 26.32 -34.70 -23.18
N ALA A 122 25.39 -34.22 -24.02
CA ALA A 122 25.14 -34.47 -25.45
C ALA A 122 25.38 -35.86 -26.09
N GLY A 123 24.35 -36.36 -26.78
CA GLY A 123 24.48 -37.34 -27.87
C GLY A 123 23.14 -37.85 -28.40
N GLY A 124 22.88 -37.67 -29.70
CA GLY A 124 21.59 -37.87 -30.38
C GLY A 124 21.08 -39.33 -30.54
N ALA A 125 19.83 -39.39 -30.99
CA ALA A 125 18.88 -40.52 -30.99
C ALA A 125 19.24 -41.79 -31.81
N ASN A 126 18.81 -42.98 -31.35
CA ASN A 126 17.64 -43.72 -31.89
C ASN A 126 17.33 -45.11 -31.24
N ILE A 127 16.01 -45.39 -31.12
CA ILE A 127 15.26 -46.67 -31.05
C ILE A 127 14.92 -47.33 -29.67
N ARG A 128 13.64 -47.78 -29.60
CA ARG A 128 12.77 -48.29 -28.50
C ARG A 128 13.20 -49.60 -27.82
N PRO A 129 12.65 -49.94 -26.62
CA PRO A 129 11.74 -51.10 -26.55
C PRO A 129 10.55 -50.99 -25.58
N ALA A 130 9.67 -52.00 -25.66
CA ALA A 130 8.39 -52.17 -24.98
C ALA A 130 8.50 -52.57 -23.49
N ARG A 131 7.37 -52.41 -22.76
CA ARG A 131 7.08 -52.94 -21.40
C ARG A 131 8.26 -52.92 -20.43
N GLY A 132 8.33 -51.85 -19.65
CA GLY A 132 9.30 -51.67 -18.57
C GLY A 132 9.46 -50.18 -18.33
N GLU A 133 9.29 -49.77 -17.07
CA GLU A 133 9.64 -48.46 -16.48
C GLU A 133 9.79 -47.30 -17.48
N ALA A 134 8.66 -46.66 -17.78
CA ALA A 134 8.66 -45.39 -18.48
C ALA A 134 9.11 -44.29 -17.53
N GLN A 135 10.40 -43.92 -17.59
CA GLN A 135 10.84 -42.55 -17.25
C GLN A 135 10.22 -41.59 -18.28
N GLY A 136 8.94 -41.30 -18.10
CA GLY A 136 8.18 -40.35 -18.91
C GLY A 136 8.13 -39.00 -18.19
N ASN A 137 8.58 -37.95 -18.86
CA ASN A 137 8.39 -36.57 -18.40
C ASN A 137 6.89 -36.32 -18.13
N LEU A 138 6.56 -36.08 -16.86
CA LEU A 138 5.19 -35.79 -16.45
C LEU A 138 4.96 -34.28 -16.48
N TYR A 139 4.24 -33.79 -17.49
CA TYR A 139 3.83 -32.38 -17.55
C TYR A 139 2.60 -32.17 -16.67
N LEU A 140 2.75 -31.49 -15.54
CA LEU A 140 1.64 -31.08 -14.69
C LEU A 140 1.13 -29.70 -15.13
N TRP A 141 -0.14 -29.65 -15.56
CA TRP A 141 -0.83 -28.40 -15.86
C TRP A 141 -1.40 -27.83 -14.56
N ILE A 142 -0.76 -26.78 -14.02
CA ILE A 142 -1.31 -26.05 -12.88
C ILE A 142 -2.28 -25.00 -13.41
N LEU A 143 -3.56 -25.37 -13.51
CA LEU A 143 -4.64 -24.42 -13.68
C LEU A 143 -4.90 -23.75 -12.32
N ILE A 144 -4.37 -22.54 -12.13
CA ILE A 144 -4.73 -21.70 -10.98
C ILE A 144 -6.14 -21.17 -11.24
N PHE A 145 -7.15 -21.90 -10.79
CA PHE A 145 -8.49 -21.35 -10.68
C PHE A 145 -8.49 -20.35 -9.53
N HIS A 146 -8.68 -19.06 -9.85
CA HIS A 146 -9.15 -18.09 -8.88
C HIS A 146 -10.62 -18.46 -8.56
N SER A 147 -10.80 -19.45 -7.69
CA SER A 147 -12.09 -19.70 -7.06
C SER A 147 -12.45 -18.44 -6.28
N SER A 148 -13.56 -17.81 -6.63
CA SER A 148 -14.10 -16.62 -5.95
C SER A 148 -14.69 -16.94 -4.57
N LEU A 149 -14.21 -17.98 -3.91
CA LEU A 149 -14.36 -18.16 -2.47
C LEU A 149 -13.18 -17.45 -1.80
N GLN A 150 -13.12 -16.13 -1.99
CA GLN A 150 -12.48 -15.29 -0.98
C GLN A 150 -13.45 -15.30 0.20
N ASP A 151 -13.13 -16.07 1.24
CA ASP A 151 -13.39 -15.53 2.57
C ASP A 151 -12.82 -14.11 2.52
N LYS A 152 -13.68 -13.10 2.62
CA LYS A 152 -13.29 -11.69 2.61
C LYS A 152 -12.48 -11.44 3.88
N VAL A 153 -11.21 -11.85 3.86
CA VAL A 153 -10.30 -11.60 4.95
C VAL A 153 -9.97 -10.13 4.86
N MET A 154 -10.53 -9.36 5.80
CA MET A 154 -10.14 -7.97 6.04
C MET A 154 -8.61 -7.88 6.11
N GLN A 155 -8.05 -6.95 5.34
CA GLN A 155 -6.61 -6.67 5.34
C GLN A 155 -6.32 -5.41 6.16
N LEU A 156 -5.50 -5.56 7.19
CA LEU A 156 -5.03 -4.42 7.96
C LEU A 156 -4.06 -3.58 7.12
N ILE A 157 -4.31 -2.28 7.04
CA ILE A 157 -3.38 -1.31 6.46
C ILE A 157 -2.36 -0.93 7.55
N ASP A 158 -1.27 -1.69 7.63
CA ASP A 158 -0.17 -1.45 8.56
C ASP A 158 0.67 -0.24 8.13
N GLY A 159 0.29 0.94 8.60
CA GLY A 159 1.00 2.19 8.34
C GLY A 159 2.40 2.24 8.96
N LYS A 160 2.69 1.44 9.99
CA LYS A 160 4.03 1.34 10.58
C LYS A 160 4.98 0.62 9.65
N ALA A 161 4.55 -0.49 9.05
CA ALA A 161 5.32 -1.22 8.05
C ALA A 161 5.57 -0.36 6.80
N VAL A 162 4.53 0.33 6.32
CA VAL A 162 4.66 1.24 5.17
C VAL A 162 5.60 2.41 5.49
N ALA A 163 5.47 3.02 6.67
CA ALA A 163 6.37 4.10 7.08
C ALA A 163 7.83 3.64 7.14
N ALA A 164 8.11 2.44 7.65
CA ALA A 164 9.48 1.89 7.66
C ALA A 164 10.04 1.73 6.22
N HIS A 165 9.22 1.25 5.27
CA HIS A 165 9.62 1.16 3.87
C HIS A 165 9.97 2.53 3.27
N PHE A 166 9.14 3.54 3.48
CA PHE A 166 9.41 4.88 2.96
C PHE A 166 10.57 5.58 3.67
N LYS A 167 10.78 5.35 4.97
CA LYS A 167 11.95 5.90 5.68
C LYS A 167 13.25 5.42 5.04
N ALA A 168 13.35 4.13 4.73
CA ALA A 168 14.55 3.59 4.09
C ALA A 168 14.83 4.26 2.73
N ARG A 169 13.79 4.44 1.91
CA ARG A 169 13.90 5.13 0.61
C ARG A 169 14.30 6.60 0.76
N ILE A 170 13.66 7.32 1.68
CA ILE A 170 13.96 8.75 1.91
C ILE A 170 15.41 8.91 2.40
N ALA A 171 15.87 8.05 3.32
CA ALA A 171 17.26 8.10 3.81
C ALA A 171 18.29 7.83 2.70
N GLU A 172 17.99 6.92 1.77
CA GLU A 172 18.80 6.68 0.57
C GLU A 172 18.84 7.92 -0.32
N GLU A 173 17.68 8.53 -0.61
CA GLU A 173 17.61 9.75 -1.42
C GLU A 173 18.33 10.94 -0.78
N VAL A 174 18.34 11.06 0.56
CA VAL A 174 19.10 12.09 1.28
C VAL A 174 20.59 11.87 1.13
N THR A 175 21.03 10.61 1.27
CA THR A 175 22.44 10.23 1.11
C THR A 175 22.92 10.60 -0.30
N GLN A 176 22.10 10.29 -1.31
CA GLN A 176 22.38 10.65 -2.70
C GLN A 176 22.42 12.18 -2.89
N LEU A 177 21.41 12.91 -2.41
CA LEU A 177 21.36 14.38 -2.52
C LEU A 177 22.61 15.04 -1.93
N LYS A 178 23.03 14.56 -0.75
CA LYS A 178 24.21 15.06 -0.05
C LYS A 178 25.49 14.75 -0.82
N ALA A 179 25.61 13.58 -1.42
CA ALA A 179 26.76 13.22 -2.25
C ALA A 179 26.85 14.06 -3.54
N GLU A 180 25.71 14.35 -4.17
CA GLU A 180 25.65 15.07 -5.45
C GLU A 180 25.81 16.58 -5.31
N SER A 181 25.23 17.18 -4.26
CA SER A 181 25.11 18.64 -4.13
C SER A 181 25.69 19.21 -2.84
N GLY A 182 26.08 18.36 -1.88
CA GLY A 182 26.41 18.78 -0.51
C GLY A 182 25.20 19.22 0.32
N LYS A 183 24.00 19.35 -0.26
CA LYS A 183 22.80 19.80 0.44
C LYS A 183 22.26 18.70 1.36
N THR A 184 21.99 19.09 2.61
CA THR A 184 21.23 18.28 3.57
C THR A 184 19.86 18.94 3.77
N PRO A 185 18.73 18.20 3.68
CA PRO A 185 17.42 18.78 3.95
C PRO A 185 17.31 19.29 5.39
N HIS A 186 16.74 20.48 5.57
CA HIS A 186 16.58 21.11 6.88
C HIS A 186 15.12 21.44 7.19
N LEU A 187 14.56 20.77 8.21
CA LEU A 187 13.22 21.05 8.75
C LEU A 187 13.29 21.96 9.99
N VAL A 188 12.55 23.06 9.96
CA VAL A 188 12.33 23.91 11.13
C VAL A 188 10.93 23.67 11.69
N ALA A 189 10.85 23.44 13.00
CA ALA A 189 9.59 23.34 13.72
C ALA A 189 9.48 24.45 14.76
N ILE A 190 8.38 25.21 14.72
CA ILE A 190 8.02 26.16 15.77
C ILE A 190 6.95 25.53 16.67
N LEU A 191 7.21 25.52 17.97
CA LEU A 191 6.29 25.06 19.00
C LEU A 191 5.99 26.21 19.96
N VAL A 192 4.70 26.48 20.17
CA VAL A 192 4.22 27.54 21.07
C VAL A 192 3.47 26.92 22.25
N GLY A 193 3.90 27.22 23.47
CA GLY A 193 3.33 26.67 24.69
C GLY A 193 3.72 25.21 24.98
N ASN A 194 3.04 24.62 25.96
CA ASN A 194 3.44 23.34 26.57
C ASN A 194 2.38 22.24 26.42
N ASN A 195 1.66 22.21 25.29
CA ASN A 195 0.69 21.15 25.03
C ASN A 195 1.41 19.80 24.85
N GLY A 196 1.23 18.87 25.80
CA GLY A 196 1.92 17.58 25.78
C GLY A 196 1.63 16.69 24.56
N ALA A 197 0.51 16.88 23.85
CA ALA A 197 0.27 16.23 22.57
C ALA A 197 1.17 16.82 21.48
N SER A 198 1.20 18.15 21.36
CA SER A 198 2.08 18.88 20.43
C SER A 198 3.55 18.57 20.68
N GLU A 199 3.98 18.48 21.94
CA GLU A 199 5.36 18.13 22.28
C GLU A 199 5.76 16.74 21.78
N THR A 200 4.89 15.75 22.00
CA THR A 200 5.12 14.37 21.55
C THR A 200 5.23 14.31 20.03
N TYR A 201 4.33 15.01 19.33
CA TYR A 201 4.32 15.08 17.88
C TYR A 201 5.60 15.71 17.31
N VAL A 202 6.02 16.85 17.86
CA VAL A 202 7.26 17.52 17.43
C VAL A 202 8.49 16.67 17.73
N ALA A 203 8.53 16.02 18.90
CA ALA A 203 9.62 15.11 19.24
C ALA A 203 9.73 13.94 18.24
N HIS A 204 8.60 13.37 17.79
CA HIS A 204 8.61 12.34 16.75
C HIS A 204 9.08 12.87 15.40
N LYS A 205 8.73 14.11 15.02
CA LYS A 205 9.21 14.75 13.78
C LYS A 205 10.73 14.97 13.82
N VAL A 206 11.26 15.53 14.91
CA VAL A 206 12.71 15.72 15.11
C VAL A 206 13.46 14.39 15.09
N LYS A 207 12.92 13.37 15.76
CA LYS A 207 13.50 12.02 15.73
C LYS A 207 13.53 11.46 14.30
N ALA A 208 12.47 11.63 13.53
CA ALA A 208 12.43 11.19 12.14
C ALA A 208 13.45 11.94 11.27
N CYS A 209 13.66 13.24 11.48
CA CYS A 209 14.73 13.98 10.81
C CYS A 209 16.11 13.33 11.06
N ALA A 210 16.44 13.08 12.32
CA ALA A 210 17.71 12.45 12.69
C ALA A 210 17.87 11.04 12.09
N GLU A 211 16.81 10.22 12.12
CA GLU A 211 16.79 8.87 11.51
C GLU A 211 17.03 8.90 9.99
N LEU A 212 16.60 9.98 9.31
CA LEU A 212 16.69 10.14 7.85
C LEU A 212 17.94 10.89 7.39
N GLY A 213 18.75 11.41 8.32
CA GLY A 213 19.93 12.23 8.00
C GLY A 213 19.61 13.68 7.64
N PHE A 214 18.44 14.20 8.05
CA PHE A 214 18.07 15.61 7.89
C PHE A 214 18.68 16.45 9.02
N GLU A 215 18.89 17.73 8.75
CA GLU A 215 19.05 18.74 9.79
C GLU A 215 17.67 19.15 10.32
N SER A 216 17.61 19.51 11.60
CA SER A 216 16.37 20.00 12.20
C SER A 216 16.62 21.07 13.24
N THR A 217 15.79 22.12 13.23
CA THR A 217 15.79 23.17 14.24
C THR A 217 14.44 23.22 14.94
N LEU A 218 14.44 23.18 16.27
CA LEU A 218 13.24 23.36 17.07
C LEU A 218 13.28 24.74 17.74
N VAL A 219 12.37 25.62 17.34
CA VAL A 219 12.14 26.92 17.97
C VAL A 219 11.00 26.79 18.96
N ARG A 220 11.23 27.19 20.21
CA ARG A 220 10.22 27.15 21.28
C ARG A 220 9.87 28.55 21.73
N PHE A 221 8.57 28.80 21.85
CA PHE A 221 8.02 29.99 22.45
C PHE A 221 7.11 29.64 23.64
N PRO A 222 7.04 30.49 24.67
CA PRO A 222 6.01 30.36 25.70
C PRO A 222 4.61 30.59 25.09
N ASP A 223 3.57 30.16 25.79
CA ASP A 223 2.18 30.42 25.41
C ASP A 223 1.80 31.91 25.48
N THR A 224 2.65 32.76 26.04
CA THR A 224 2.48 34.21 26.13
C THR A 224 3.11 34.99 24.98
N VAL A 225 3.79 34.34 24.03
CA VAL A 225 4.40 35.01 22.86
C VAL A 225 3.37 35.84 22.10
N SER A 226 3.76 37.04 21.63
CA SER A 226 2.86 37.85 20.80
C SER A 226 2.77 37.30 19.38
N GLU A 227 1.67 37.61 18.69
CA GLU A 227 1.52 37.23 17.28
C GLU A 227 2.61 37.87 16.41
N GLU A 228 2.95 39.13 16.65
CA GLU A 228 4.00 39.86 15.92
C GLU A 228 5.38 39.24 16.12
N GLU A 229 5.69 38.76 17.32
CA GLU A 229 6.96 38.08 17.59
C GLU A 229 7.05 36.74 16.84
N LEU A 230 5.96 35.97 16.84
CA LEU A 230 5.88 34.73 16.08
C LEU A 230 6.00 34.98 14.57
N LEU A 231 5.31 35.99 14.03
CA LEU A 231 5.38 36.38 12.62
C LEU A 231 6.81 36.76 12.21
N ARG A 232 7.51 37.58 13.00
CA ARG A 232 8.91 37.93 12.72
C ARG A 232 9.81 36.71 12.65
N LYS A 233 9.60 35.71 13.52
CA LYS A 233 10.38 34.47 13.48
C LYS A 233 10.08 33.65 12.22
N VAL A 234 8.83 33.60 11.78
CA VAL A 234 8.46 32.96 10.51
C VAL A 234 9.14 33.66 9.33
N GLU A 235 9.15 34.99 9.30
CA GLU A 235 9.83 35.78 8.26
C GLU A 235 11.35 35.56 8.25
N GLU A 236 11.98 35.52 9.42
CA GLU A 236 13.41 35.19 9.57
C GLU A 236 13.73 33.81 8.96
N ILE A 237 12.91 32.80 9.25
CA ILE A 237 13.08 31.45 8.71
C ILE A 237 12.82 31.43 7.20
N ASN A 238 11.82 32.18 6.72
CA ASN A 238 11.55 32.31 5.28
C ASN A 238 12.75 32.87 4.52
N ALA A 239 13.42 33.88 5.08
CA ALA A 239 14.57 34.53 4.46
C ALA A 239 15.85 33.67 4.48
N ASN A 240 15.93 32.64 5.31
CA ASN A 240 17.14 31.81 5.44
C ASN A 240 17.22 30.73 4.34
N PRO A 241 18.15 30.78 3.37
CA PRO A 241 18.22 29.82 2.27
C PRO A 241 18.62 28.39 2.70
N ASP A 242 19.21 28.23 3.89
CA ASP A 242 19.64 26.93 4.42
C ASP A 242 18.47 26.12 4.97
N MET A 243 17.38 26.79 5.37
CA MET A 243 16.16 26.17 5.90
C MET A 243 15.16 25.86 4.78
N ASP A 244 14.84 24.58 4.59
CA ASP A 244 14.05 24.10 3.45
C ASP A 244 12.56 23.98 3.75
N GLY A 245 12.24 23.48 4.95
CA GLY A 245 10.86 23.28 5.39
C GLY A 245 10.58 23.99 6.70
N LEU A 246 9.39 24.55 6.84
CA LEU A 246 8.89 25.16 8.05
C LEU A 246 7.52 24.57 8.42
N ILE A 247 7.37 24.20 9.68
CA ILE A 247 6.09 23.90 10.30
C ILE A 247 5.87 24.77 11.54
N VAL A 248 4.62 25.19 11.74
CA VAL A 248 4.16 25.77 13.01
C VAL A 248 3.19 24.80 13.64
N GLN A 249 3.56 24.23 14.78
CA GLN A 249 2.79 23.16 15.39
C GLN A 249 1.49 23.72 16.00
N LEU A 250 0.36 23.23 15.49
CA LEU A 250 -0.98 23.51 16.02
C LEU A 250 -1.33 22.61 17.23
N PRO A 251 -2.29 23.01 18.09
CA PRO A 251 -2.98 24.31 18.09
C PRO A 251 -2.10 25.44 18.66
N LEU A 252 -2.33 26.67 18.19
CA LEU A 252 -1.72 27.88 18.75
C LEU A 252 -2.59 28.44 19.91
N PRO A 253 -2.00 29.26 20.80
CA PRO A 253 -2.75 30.02 21.80
C PRO A 253 -3.89 30.85 21.18
N LYS A 254 -4.98 31.04 21.93
CA LYS A 254 -6.22 31.66 21.42
C LYS A 254 -6.06 33.11 20.94
N HIS A 255 -5.06 33.83 21.43
CA HIS A 255 -4.80 35.22 21.04
C HIS A 255 -4.00 35.34 19.74
N ILE A 256 -3.56 34.21 19.16
CA ILE A 256 -2.84 34.17 17.89
C ILE A 256 -3.79 33.62 16.82
N ASN A 257 -3.88 34.32 15.70
CA ASN A 257 -4.61 33.89 14.52
C ASN A 257 -3.76 32.88 13.73
N PRO A 258 -4.12 31.58 13.70
CA PRO A 258 -3.34 30.57 13.01
C PRO A 258 -3.30 30.78 11.49
N ASP A 259 -4.35 31.35 10.89
CA ASP A 259 -4.40 31.57 9.44
C ASP A 259 -3.37 32.62 9.03
N ARG A 260 -3.22 33.71 9.80
CA ARG A 260 -2.17 34.70 9.56
C ARG A 260 -0.77 34.10 9.65
N ILE A 261 -0.52 33.21 10.61
CA ILE A 261 0.77 32.54 10.74
C ILE A 261 1.01 31.62 9.53
N MET A 262 0.03 30.79 9.16
CA MET A 262 0.13 29.86 8.04
C MET A 262 0.34 30.58 6.69
N GLU A 263 -0.35 31.70 6.45
CA GLU A 263 -0.19 32.54 5.26
C GLU A 263 1.15 33.30 5.21
N THR A 264 1.82 33.46 6.35
CA THR A 264 3.15 34.08 6.40
C THR A 264 4.26 33.10 6.04
N ILE A 265 4.06 31.79 6.20
CA ILE A 265 5.03 30.78 5.78
C ILE A 265 5.20 30.85 4.26
N ALA A 266 6.42 30.96 3.77
CA ALA A 266 6.64 30.98 2.32
C ALA A 266 6.10 29.68 1.68
N PRO A 267 5.33 29.74 0.57
CA PRO A 267 4.78 28.53 -0.07
C PRO A 267 5.84 27.49 -0.42
N ALA A 268 7.05 27.95 -0.74
CA ALA A 268 8.21 27.12 -1.06
C ALA A 268 8.79 26.36 0.14
N LYS A 269 8.44 26.76 1.37
CA LYS A 269 8.85 26.14 2.63
C LYS A 269 7.69 25.54 3.44
N ASP A 270 6.45 25.71 2.99
CA ASP A 270 5.26 25.11 3.61
C ASP A 270 5.18 23.61 3.33
N VAL A 271 5.98 22.85 4.06
CA VAL A 271 6.10 21.39 3.92
C VAL A 271 4.97 20.64 4.62
N ASP A 272 4.18 21.31 5.47
CA ASP A 272 2.91 20.77 6.00
C ASP A 272 1.76 20.93 4.97
N GLY A 273 1.94 21.77 3.94
CA GLY A 273 1.04 21.90 2.79
C GLY A 273 -0.28 22.59 3.14
N PHE A 274 -0.27 23.58 4.03
CA PHE A 274 -1.46 24.31 4.49
C PHE A 274 -1.59 25.70 3.88
N HIS A 275 -0.54 26.22 3.26
CA HIS A 275 -0.55 27.55 2.67
C HIS A 275 -1.59 27.62 1.54
N PRO A 276 -2.44 28.66 1.47
CA PRO A 276 -3.49 28.77 0.45
C PRO A 276 -2.99 28.62 -0.99
N ILE A 277 -1.79 29.13 -1.29
CA ILE A 277 -1.12 28.92 -2.59
C ILE A 277 -0.89 27.43 -2.90
N ASN A 278 -0.39 26.63 -1.94
CA ASN A 278 -0.18 25.20 -2.13
C ASN A 278 -1.51 24.46 -2.29
N ILE A 279 -2.52 24.80 -1.48
CA ILE A 279 -3.87 24.25 -1.62
C ILE A 279 -4.48 24.58 -2.98
N GLY A 280 -4.37 25.83 -3.43
CA GLY A 280 -4.89 26.28 -4.72
C GLY A 280 -4.20 25.61 -5.91
N ARG A 281 -2.86 25.47 -5.85
CA ARG A 281 -2.08 24.73 -6.85
C ARG A 281 -2.47 23.25 -6.89
N MET A 282 -2.56 22.61 -5.73
CA MET A 282 -3.02 21.22 -5.58
C MET A 282 -4.43 21.03 -6.15
N ALA A 283 -5.35 21.95 -5.88
CA ALA A 283 -6.71 21.93 -6.42
C ALA A 283 -6.78 22.07 -7.94
N LYS A 284 -5.80 22.75 -8.54
CA LYS A 284 -5.65 22.85 -10.00
C LYS A 284 -4.85 21.70 -10.61
N GLY A 285 -4.35 20.76 -9.80
CA GLY A 285 -3.47 19.67 -10.26
C GLY A 285 -2.06 20.15 -10.63
N LEU A 286 -1.66 21.34 -10.17
CA LEU A 286 -0.31 21.87 -10.35
C LEU A 286 0.64 21.31 -9.28
N PRO A 287 1.96 21.27 -9.53
CA PRO A 287 2.95 20.89 -8.52
C PRO A 287 2.82 21.76 -7.27
N ALA A 288 2.65 21.13 -6.11
CA ALA A 288 2.49 21.77 -4.80
C ALA A 288 2.94 20.81 -3.70
N TYR A 289 3.28 21.35 -2.53
CA TYR A 289 3.35 20.51 -1.33
C TYR A 289 1.93 20.17 -0.89
N VAL A 290 1.64 18.87 -0.81
CA VAL A 290 0.33 18.37 -0.43
C VAL A 290 0.28 18.22 1.09
N SER A 291 -0.87 18.53 1.68
CA SER A 291 -1.07 18.38 3.12
C SER A 291 -0.67 16.99 3.61
N ALA A 292 0.19 16.92 4.63
CA ALA A 292 0.93 15.70 4.97
C ALA A 292 0.02 14.49 5.28
N THR A 293 -1.08 14.71 5.99
CA THR A 293 -2.03 13.65 6.36
C THR A 293 -2.80 13.10 5.15
N PRO A 294 -3.47 13.93 4.31
CA PRO A 294 -4.04 13.46 3.05
C PRO A 294 -3.03 12.76 2.13
N GLN A 295 -1.82 13.30 2.00
CA GLN A 295 -0.75 12.65 1.22
C GLN A 295 -0.42 11.27 1.79
N GLY A 296 -0.38 11.14 3.12
CA GLY A 296 -0.15 9.86 3.80
C GLY A 296 -1.24 8.83 3.50
N CYS A 297 -2.50 9.25 3.42
CA CYS A 297 -3.60 8.40 2.98
C CYS A 297 -3.40 7.89 1.54
N LEU A 298 -3.01 8.78 0.62
CA LEU A 298 -2.74 8.38 -0.77
C LEU A 298 -1.58 7.39 -0.86
N MET A 299 -0.50 7.60 -0.09
CA MET A 299 0.63 6.67 -0.05
C MET A 299 0.24 5.29 0.46
N LEU A 300 -0.70 5.19 1.41
CA LEU A 300 -1.25 3.90 1.86
C LEU A 300 -2.08 3.23 0.76
N ILE A 301 -2.95 4.00 0.10
CA ILE A 301 -3.75 3.50 -1.02
C ILE A 301 -2.84 2.94 -2.11
N GLU A 302 -1.80 3.69 -2.49
CA GLU A 302 -0.82 3.31 -3.51
C GLU A 302 -0.04 2.06 -3.10
N HIS A 303 0.48 2.02 -1.86
CA HIS A 303 1.28 0.89 -1.38
C HIS A 303 0.50 -0.43 -1.38
N TYR A 304 -0.80 -0.38 -1.04
CA TYR A 304 -1.67 -1.55 -1.02
C TYR A 304 -2.32 -1.84 -2.39
N GLY A 305 -2.10 -1.00 -3.41
CA GLY A 305 -2.71 -1.16 -4.73
C GLY A 305 -4.23 -1.08 -4.70
N ILE A 306 -4.80 -0.28 -3.78
CA ILE A 306 -6.25 -0.16 -3.62
C ILE A 306 -6.81 0.59 -4.83
N GLU A 307 -7.80 -0.01 -5.50
CA GLU A 307 -8.46 0.57 -6.65
C GLU A 307 -9.33 1.76 -6.23
N THR A 308 -9.12 2.93 -6.85
CA THR A 308 -9.86 4.16 -6.55
C THR A 308 -10.73 4.65 -7.71
N ALA A 309 -10.37 4.32 -8.96
CA ALA A 309 -11.08 4.82 -10.13
C ALA A 309 -12.55 4.38 -10.14
N GLY A 310 -13.47 5.34 -10.31
CA GLY A 310 -14.91 5.10 -10.34
C GLY A 310 -15.55 4.72 -8.99
N LYS A 311 -14.75 4.60 -7.91
CA LYS A 311 -15.26 4.31 -6.56
C LYS A 311 -15.95 5.53 -5.95
N HIS A 312 -16.89 5.30 -5.05
CA HIS A 312 -17.47 6.35 -4.22
C HIS A 312 -16.64 6.54 -2.95
N CYS A 313 -15.93 7.67 -2.86
CA CYS A 313 -15.18 8.07 -1.68
C CYS A 313 -16.01 9.04 -0.82
N VAL A 314 -16.29 8.66 0.43
CA VAL A 314 -16.95 9.54 1.40
C VAL A 314 -15.92 10.01 2.41
N VAL A 315 -15.76 11.33 2.52
CA VAL A 315 -14.89 11.97 3.52
C VAL A 315 -15.77 12.51 4.64
N VAL A 316 -15.59 12.00 5.85
CA VAL A 316 -16.34 12.40 7.05
C VAL A 316 -15.49 13.38 7.86
N GLY A 317 -15.73 14.68 7.63
CA GLY A 317 -14.89 15.75 8.15
C GLY A 317 -14.51 16.73 7.05
N ARG A 318 -14.50 18.03 7.40
CA ARG A 318 -14.27 19.13 6.44
C ARG A 318 -13.25 20.15 6.93
N SER A 319 -12.30 19.71 7.76
CA SER A 319 -11.20 20.56 8.20
C SER A 319 -10.37 21.03 7.00
N GLN A 320 -9.78 22.22 7.12
CA GLN A 320 -8.94 22.80 6.07
C GLN A 320 -7.67 21.96 5.80
N ILE A 321 -7.19 21.23 6.81
CA ILE A 321 -5.92 20.49 6.78
C ILE A 321 -6.05 19.00 6.42
N VAL A 322 -7.26 18.44 6.48
CA VAL A 322 -7.51 17.03 6.14
C VAL A 322 -8.70 16.88 5.21
N GLY A 323 -9.91 17.23 5.68
CA GLY A 323 -11.14 16.91 4.95
C GLY A 323 -11.24 17.57 3.58
N LEU A 324 -10.93 18.88 3.52
CA LEU A 324 -10.91 19.64 2.26
C LEU A 324 -9.88 19.07 1.28
N PRO A 325 -8.57 19.01 1.59
CA PRO A 325 -7.56 18.50 0.65
C PRO A 325 -7.81 17.04 0.27
N MET A 326 -8.25 16.18 1.20
CA MET A 326 -8.57 14.79 0.88
C MET A 326 -9.68 14.69 -0.17
N SER A 327 -10.73 15.51 -0.08
CA SER A 327 -11.83 15.47 -1.04
C SER A 327 -11.37 15.84 -2.46
N ILE A 328 -10.51 16.86 -2.57
CA ILE A 328 -9.91 17.31 -3.83
C ILE A 328 -8.96 16.24 -4.41
N LEU A 329 -8.13 15.64 -3.57
CA LEU A 329 -7.16 14.62 -3.99
C LEU A 329 -7.84 13.33 -4.44
N MET A 330 -8.96 12.94 -3.83
CA MET A 330 -9.69 11.74 -4.24
C MET A 330 -10.49 11.95 -5.53
N GLN A 331 -10.95 13.17 -5.83
CA GLN A 331 -11.70 13.45 -7.06
C GLN A 331 -10.82 13.66 -8.30
N ARG A 332 -9.53 13.97 -8.14
CA ARG A 332 -8.62 14.29 -9.26
C ARG A 332 -8.55 13.13 -10.27
N ASN A 333 -8.23 13.39 -11.53
CA ASN A 333 -8.22 12.37 -12.59
C ASN A 333 -6.95 11.48 -12.62
N THR A 334 -6.18 11.41 -11.54
CA THR A 334 -4.94 10.62 -11.43
C THR A 334 -5.02 9.61 -10.29
N TYR A 335 -4.20 8.57 -10.35
CA TYR A 335 -4.07 7.58 -9.29
C TYR A 335 -3.00 7.99 -8.27
N PRO A 336 -3.22 7.81 -6.95
CA PRO A 336 -4.50 7.53 -6.30
C PRO A 336 -5.51 8.68 -6.44
N GLY A 337 -6.78 8.35 -6.68
CA GLY A 337 -7.86 9.31 -6.96
C GLY A 337 -8.88 8.79 -7.98
N ASN A 338 -9.47 9.68 -8.76
CA ASN A 338 -10.47 9.40 -9.79
C ASN A 338 -11.76 8.79 -9.22
N CYS A 339 -12.11 9.18 -8.00
CA CYS A 339 -13.34 8.80 -7.31
C CYS A 339 -14.48 9.79 -7.59
N THR A 340 -15.72 9.31 -7.46
CA THR A 340 -16.83 10.21 -7.09
C THR A 340 -16.70 10.52 -5.61
N VAL A 341 -16.68 11.79 -5.23
CA VAL A 341 -16.41 12.19 -3.84
C VAL A 341 -17.60 12.88 -3.20
N THR A 342 -17.91 12.50 -1.95
CA THR A 342 -18.86 13.21 -1.10
C THR A 342 -18.19 13.63 0.20
N ILE A 343 -18.19 14.93 0.47
CA ILE A 343 -17.74 15.48 1.75
C ILE A 343 -18.93 15.61 2.71
N THR A 344 -18.79 15.08 3.92
CA THR A 344 -19.81 15.14 4.97
C THR A 344 -19.24 15.77 6.24
N HIS A 345 -20.12 16.17 7.15
CA HIS A 345 -19.76 16.84 8.40
C HIS A 345 -20.84 16.68 9.46
N SER A 346 -20.62 17.23 10.66
CA SER A 346 -21.53 17.17 11.81
C SER A 346 -22.94 17.74 11.61
N LYS A 347 -23.23 18.36 10.46
CA LYS A 347 -24.55 18.92 10.11
C LYS A 347 -25.16 18.22 8.88
N THR A 348 -24.53 17.17 8.38
CA THR A 348 -25.05 16.39 7.25
C THR A 348 -26.26 15.57 7.71
N ALA A 349 -27.41 15.77 7.07
CA ALA A 349 -28.57 14.91 7.28
C ALA A 349 -28.29 13.51 6.71
N ASN A 350 -28.87 12.47 7.35
CA ASN A 350 -28.72 11.07 6.94
C ASN A 350 -27.26 10.61 6.79
N LEU A 351 -26.37 11.11 7.65
CA LEU A 351 -24.93 10.82 7.57
C LEU A 351 -24.62 9.32 7.45
N ALA A 352 -25.27 8.48 8.26
CA ALA A 352 -25.07 7.02 8.23
C ALA A 352 -25.47 6.40 6.88
N GLU A 353 -26.52 6.90 6.23
CA GLU A 353 -26.95 6.44 4.90
C GLU A 353 -25.91 6.78 3.83
N ILE A 354 -25.38 8.01 3.87
CA ILE A 354 -24.34 8.45 2.93
C ILE A 354 -23.06 7.63 3.14
N CYS A 355 -22.62 7.43 4.38
CA CYS A 355 -21.45 6.61 4.68
C CYS A 355 -21.60 5.16 4.20
N ARG A 356 -22.82 4.58 4.26
CA ARG A 356 -23.10 3.22 3.77
C ARG A 356 -22.98 3.06 2.25
N GLN A 357 -22.91 4.16 1.49
CA GLN A 357 -22.69 4.11 0.04
C GLN A 357 -21.20 4.02 -0.31
N ALA A 358 -20.31 4.40 0.62
CA ALA A 358 -18.89 4.53 0.41
C ALA A 358 -18.21 3.19 0.07
N ASP A 359 -17.50 3.15 -1.06
CA ASP A 359 -16.50 2.12 -1.33
C ASP A 359 -15.21 2.41 -0.54
N ILE A 360 -14.90 3.71 -0.37
CA ILE A 360 -13.77 4.22 0.41
C ILE A 360 -14.31 5.23 1.41
N LEU A 361 -14.14 4.99 2.70
CA LEU A 361 -14.57 5.88 3.78
C LEU A 361 -13.33 6.47 4.48
N VAL A 362 -13.24 7.79 4.52
CA VAL A 362 -12.18 8.51 5.25
C VAL A 362 -12.80 9.19 6.47
N GLY A 363 -12.45 8.72 7.68
CA GLY A 363 -12.85 9.36 8.94
C GLY A 363 -11.84 10.42 9.37
N ALA A 364 -12.27 11.68 9.46
CA ALA A 364 -11.42 12.84 9.82
C ALA A 364 -12.19 13.88 10.66
N LEU A 365 -12.87 13.40 11.72
CA LEU A 365 -13.71 14.17 12.63
C LEU A 365 -12.97 14.64 13.89
N GLY A 366 -11.98 13.89 14.38
CA GLY A 366 -11.40 14.12 15.71
C GLY A 366 -12.39 13.79 16.83
N ARG A 367 -13.17 12.72 16.66
CA ARG A 367 -14.16 12.23 17.64
C ARG A 367 -14.04 10.72 17.79
N PRO A 368 -13.53 10.23 18.95
CA PRO A 368 -13.29 8.81 19.16
C PRO A 368 -14.51 7.94 18.83
N GLU A 369 -14.30 6.89 18.04
CA GLU A 369 -15.27 5.81 17.79
C GLU A 369 -16.64 6.27 17.28
N PHE A 370 -16.70 7.42 16.62
CA PHE A 370 -17.94 7.99 16.08
C PHE A 370 -18.51 7.19 14.91
N ILE A 371 -17.66 6.67 14.03
CA ILE A 371 -18.06 5.85 12.89
C ILE A 371 -18.22 4.41 13.36
N THR A 372 -19.46 3.95 13.43
CA THR A 372 -19.86 2.61 13.88
C THR A 372 -20.16 1.66 12.72
N ALA A 373 -20.29 0.37 13.01
CA ALA A 373 -20.49 -0.67 11.98
C ALA A 373 -21.73 -0.47 11.09
N ASP A 374 -22.80 0.13 11.61
CA ASP A 374 -24.02 0.41 10.84
C ASP A 374 -23.83 1.53 9.80
N MET A 375 -22.78 2.34 9.93
CA MET A 375 -22.44 3.41 8.98
C MET A 375 -21.57 2.92 7.81
N VAL A 376 -21.03 1.70 7.87
CA VAL A 376 -20.00 1.22 6.93
C VAL A 376 -20.56 0.15 5.99
N LYS A 377 -20.27 0.31 4.70
CA LYS A 377 -20.60 -0.65 3.63
C LYS A 377 -19.78 -1.93 3.78
N GLU A 378 -20.41 -3.07 3.50
CA GLU A 378 -19.72 -4.37 3.45
C GLU A 378 -18.66 -4.39 2.33
N GLY A 379 -17.42 -4.72 2.69
CA GLY A 379 -16.25 -4.69 1.81
C GLY A 379 -15.63 -3.31 1.59
N ALA A 380 -16.02 -2.27 2.33
CA ALA A 380 -15.42 -0.94 2.19
C ALA A 380 -13.93 -0.92 2.56
N VAL A 381 -13.19 0.04 1.99
CA VAL A 381 -11.88 0.48 2.46
C VAL A 381 -12.11 1.59 3.49
N VAL A 382 -11.52 1.49 4.67
CA VAL A 382 -11.66 2.49 5.73
C VAL A 382 -10.30 3.07 6.11
N LEU A 383 -10.16 4.39 5.95
CA LEU A 383 -9.01 5.16 6.40
C LEU A 383 -9.43 6.00 7.61
N ASP A 384 -8.99 5.59 8.79
CA ASP A 384 -9.19 6.29 10.06
C ASP A 384 -8.03 7.27 10.31
N VAL A 385 -8.32 8.56 10.14
CA VAL A 385 -7.37 9.67 10.33
C VAL A 385 -7.40 10.18 11.76
N GLY A 386 -8.45 9.88 12.53
CA GLY A 386 -8.60 10.35 13.90
C GLY A 386 -7.44 9.88 14.79
N LEU A 387 -6.99 10.75 15.69
CA LEU A 387 -6.06 10.37 16.74
C LEU A 387 -6.30 11.22 17.99
N GLU A 388 -7.16 10.71 18.86
CA GLU A 388 -7.54 11.39 20.09
C GLU A 388 -7.05 10.61 21.33
N ARG A 389 -6.64 11.36 22.36
CA ARG A 389 -6.26 10.78 23.65
C ARG A 389 -7.52 10.54 24.48
N VAL A 390 -7.81 9.29 24.78
CA VAL A 390 -8.94 8.89 25.62
C VAL A 390 -8.40 8.37 26.95
N ALA A 391 -8.90 8.92 28.07
CA ALA A 391 -8.49 8.49 29.40
C ALA A 391 -8.63 6.96 29.55
N ASP A 392 -7.56 6.31 29.98
CA ASP A 392 -7.47 4.86 30.12
C ASP A 392 -6.55 4.55 31.30
N PRO A 393 -7.14 4.34 32.51
CA PRO A 393 -6.40 4.02 33.71
C PRO A 393 -5.61 2.71 33.62
N SER A 394 -5.90 1.83 32.66
CA SER A 394 -5.17 0.58 32.46
C SER A 394 -3.81 0.77 31.79
N LYS A 395 -3.58 1.93 31.15
CA LYS A 395 -2.30 2.25 30.49
C LYS A 395 -1.39 3.01 31.44
N LYS A 396 -0.08 2.73 31.36
CA LYS A 396 0.95 3.50 32.09
C LYS A 396 0.91 5.00 31.79
N SER A 397 0.49 5.38 30.59
CA SER A 397 0.29 6.77 30.16
C SER A 397 -0.95 7.44 30.76
N GLY A 398 -1.87 6.69 31.35
CA GLY A 398 -3.18 7.17 31.78
C GLY A 398 -4.17 7.43 30.64
N PHE A 399 -3.79 7.14 29.39
CA PHE A 399 -4.63 7.30 28.20
C PHE A 399 -4.30 6.27 27.11
N SER A 400 -5.31 5.97 26.29
CA SER A 400 -5.21 5.25 25.02
C SER A 400 -5.36 6.23 23.85
N LEU A 401 -4.87 5.84 22.68
CA LEU A 401 -5.08 6.58 21.44
C LEU A 401 -6.20 5.88 20.66
N LYS A 402 -7.26 6.61 20.34
CA LYS A 402 -8.40 6.11 19.58
C LYS A 402 -8.62 6.94 18.33
N GLY A 403 -9.07 6.28 17.26
CA GLY A 403 -9.44 6.93 16.02
C GLY A 403 -10.92 7.29 15.96
N ASP A 404 -11.35 7.82 14.84
CA ASP A 404 -12.75 8.19 14.59
C ASP A 404 -13.63 6.97 14.35
N VAL A 405 -13.05 5.80 14.08
CA VAL A 405 -13.74 4.55 13.75
C VAL A 405 -13.74 3.63 14.95
N LYS A 406 -14.91 3.04 15.25
CA LYS A 406 -15.04 1.97 16.24
C LYS A 406 -14.49 0.66 15.66
N PHE A 407 -13.17 0.52 15.75
CA PHE A 407 -12.38 -0.46 15.01
C PHE A 407 -12.85 -1.91 15.20
N ASP A 408 -13.15 -2.31 16.43
CA ASP A 408 -13.59 -3.65 16.79
C ASP A 408 -14.89 -4.07 16.09
N GLU A 409 -15.82 -3.13 15.89
CA GLU A 409 -17.09 -3.39 15.21
C GLU A 409 -16.98 -3.23 13.69
N VAL A 410 -16.16 -2.29 13.21
CA VAL A 410 -16.07 -1.95 11.79
C VAL A 410 -15.13 -2.89 11.03
N ALA A 411 -13.99 -3.26 11.60
CA ALA A 411 -12.98 -4.06 10.91
C ALA A 411 -13.51 -5.37 10.31
N PRO A 412 -14.41 -6.14 10.96
CA PRO A 412 -14.96 -7.36 10.36
C PRO A 412 -15.72 -7.15 9.04
N LYS A 413 -16.19 -5.93 8.76
CA LYS A 413 -16.97 -5.59 7.56
C LYS A 413 -16.12 -5.07 6.39
N THR A 414 -14.84 -4.75 6.62
CA THR A 414 -14.04 -4.03 5.64
C THR A 414 -13.21 -4.97 4.76
N SER A 415 -12.90 -4.52 3.54
CA SER A 415 -11.83 -5.16 2.75
C SER A 415 -10.46 -4.68 3.24
N TYR A 416 -10.36 -3.41 3.62
CA TYR A 416 -9.17 -2.80 4.19
C TYR A 416 -9.53 -1.84 5.32
N ILE A 417 -8.71 -1.79 6.37
CA ILE A 417 -8.86 -0.80 7.44
C ILE A 417 -7.51 -0.39 8.04
N THR A 418 -7.32 0.89 8.31
CA THR A 418 -6.16 1.38 9.07
C THR A 418 -6.38 1.24 10.58
N PRO A 419 -5.40 0.73 11.35
CA PRO A 419 -5.48 0.75 12.81
C PRO A 419 -5.17 2.15 13.36
N VAL A 420 -5.70 2.43 14.55
CA VAL A 420 -5.30 3.58 15.36
C VAL A 420 -4.88 3.09 16.76
N PRO A 421 -3.63 3.36 17.20
CA PRO A 421 -2.53 3.95 16.45
C PRO A 421 -1.91 2.98 15.42
N GLY A 422 -1.03 3.48 14.56
CA GLY A 422 -0.21 2.66 13.65
C GLY A 422 -0.63 2.69 12.19
N GLY A 423 -1.74 3.36 11.84
CA GLY A 423 -2.18 3.61 10.47
C GLY A 423 -1.73 4.98 9.95
N VAL A 424 -2.70 5.84 9.63
CA VAL A 424 -2.48 7.13 8.93
C VAL A 424 -1.46 8.04 9.63
N GLY A 425 -1.48 8.14 10.96
CA GLY A 425 -0.58 9.02 11.70
C GLY A 425 0.91 8.72 11.51
N GLN A 426 1.29 7.48 11.19
CA GLN A 426 2.68 7.15 10.83
C GLN A 426 3.07 7.80 9.51
N MET A 427 2.15 7.80 8.55
CA MET A 427 2.37 8.34 7.21
C MET A 427 2.34 9.86 7.17
N THR A 428 1.64 10.53 8.08
CA THR A 428 1.71 12.00 8.21
C THR A 428 3.16 12.47 8.41
N ILE A 429 3.93 11.79 9.28
CA ILE A 429 5.34 12.14 9.50
C ILE A 429 6.15 11.88 8.23
N ILE A 430 5.93 10.75 7.56
CA ILE A 430 6.66 10.41 6.32
C ILE A 430 6.39 11.42 5.21
N SER A 431 5.13 11.79 4.98
CA SER A 431 4.76 12.79 3.98
C SER A 431 5.41 14.14 4.25
N LEU A 432 5.48 14.57 5.51
CA LEU A 432 6.19 15.79 5.90
C LEU A 432 7.68 15.71 5.54
N MET A 433 8.34 14.58 5.83
CA MET A 433 9.75 14.37 5.48
C MET A 433 9.95 14.35 3.96
N GLN A 434 9.02 13.74 3.22
CA GLN A 434 9.04 13.74 1.76
C GLN A 434 8.88 15.15 1.18
N ASN A 435 7.94 15.95 1.68
CA ASN A 435 7.78 17.35 1.26
C ASN A 435 9.05 18.17 1.56
N THR A 436 9.68 17.96 2.71
CA THR A 436 10.93 18.64 3.08
C THR A 436 12.09 18.23 2.17
N LEU A 437 12.20 16.96 1.80
CA LEU A 437 13.19 16.49 0.83
C LEU A 437 12.95 17.11 -0.56
N LEU A 438 11.69 17.20 -0.99
CA LEU A 438 11.31 17.86 -2.25
C LEU A 438 11.65 19.36 -2.23
N ALA A 439 11.47 20.02 -1.08
CA ALA A 439 11.85 21.42 -0.88
C ALA A 439 13.37 21.62 -0.95
N ALA A 440 14.14 20.74 -0.30
CA ALA A 440 15.60 20.78 -0.37
C ALA A 440 16.11 20.59 -1.81
N LYS A 441 15.45 19.73 -2.60
CA LYS A 441 15.74 19.48 -4.02
C LYS A 441 15.28 20.61 -4.97
N GLY A 442 14.46 21.56 -4.50
CA GLY A 442 13.83 22.57 -5.37
C GLY A 442 12.86 21.97 -6.40
N ALA A 443 12.26 20.81 -6.11
CA ALA A 443 11.49 20.03 -7.09
C ALA A 443 10.12 20.63 -7.43
N ILE A 444 9.53 21.42 -6.52
CA ILE A 444 8.21 22.05 -6.69
C ILE A 444 8.35 23.55 -6.94
N TYR A 445 9.20 24.20 -6.15
CA TYR A 445 9.58 25.59 -6.28
C TYR A 445 11.08 25.63 -6.54
N ALA A 446 11.48 26.22 -7.67
CA ALA A 446 12.88 26.38 -8.00
C ALA A 446 13.59 27.23 -6.93
N LYS A 447 14.84 26.85 -6.62
CA LYS A 447 15.71 27.56 -5.69
C LYS A 447 16.70 28.46 -6.40
#